data_AF-A0A4R2C8R8-F1
#
_entry.id   AF-A0A4R2C8R8-F1
#
_cell.length_a   1.000
_cell.length_b   1.000
_cell.length_c   1.000
_cell.angle_alpha   90.00
_cell.angle_beta   90.00
_cell.angle_gamma   90.00
#
_symmetry.space_group_name_H-M   'P 1'
#
loop_
_entity.id
_entity.type
_entity.pdbx_description
1 polymer ?
#
loop_
_entity_poly.entity_id
_entity_poly.type
_entity_poly.pdbx_seq_one_letter_code
_entity_poly.pdbx_strand_id
1 'polypeptide(L)'
;MLLADVVATSTSLSQTRSRRAKADLIATLLTTATEAVETEIVVTYLSGELRQRRTGVGWRTLAEAPEPAETPSLTIEEVDQAFAELSEIAGAGSQAKRRAGVDALFGRATKEEQKFLRFLVSGELRQGALDGVMADAVAKATGIPLEKIRAATMLRGAAAPVAVAVLTQGEAGLDQFGLEVGRGVQPMLAQSATSIAEAMAKTGTPAAIEWKLDGIRIQVHLDGDRVVVYTRTLDDITSRVPEVVTAVLELKADKVVLDGELIALRHDGRPEAFQVTGSRTATRAATGPETVPLTPYFFDILHLDGHDLLGLDSTERHEWLSSIVPEERRIPRFVTEDAEAGEAFFTDAVKRGHEGVMVKSLTVPYEAGRRGSGWVKVKQTHTLDLVVLAAEWGHGRRTGWLSNLHLGALDEATGEFVMLGKTFKGLTDELLRWQTERFQQLEVSRDDYTVYLRPEIVVEIAFDGVQTSTRYPGGMALRFARVLRYREDKTAEQVDTVQSVRAIHQPSEGPADD
;
A
#
# COMPACT_ATOMS: atom_id res chain seq x y z
N MET A 1 -5.23 -0.89 -35.26
CA MET A 1 -3.83 -0.61 -34.88
C MET A 1 -3.02 -1.90 -34.87
N LEU A 2 -1.76 -1.87 -35.33
CA LEU A 2 -0.88 -3.05 -35.26
C LEU A 2 -0.32 -3.22 -33.84
N LEU A 3 -0.08 -4.47 -33.43
CA LEU A 3 0.61 -4.76 -32.17
C LEU A 3 2.00 -4.08 -32.13
N ALA A 4 2.68 -4.01 -33.27
CA ALA A 4 3.96 -3.34 -33.43
C ALA A 4 3.97 -1.87 -32.91
N ASP A 5 2.87 -1.13 -33.05
CA ASP A 5 2.78 0.26 -32.56
C ASP A 5 2.81 0.33 -31.02
N VAL A 6 2.13 -0.64 -30.37
CA VAL A 6 2.15 -0.80 -28.91
C VAL A 6 3.52 -1.26 -28.44
N VAL A 7 4.15 -2.19 -29.14
CA VAL A 7 5.49 -2.73 -28.81
C VAL A 7 6.58 -1.67 -28.95
N ALA A 8 6.52 -0.85 -30.00
CA ALA A 8 7.43 0.28 -30.17
C ALA A 8 7.29 1.28 -28.99
N THR A 9 6.05 1.63 -28.65
CA THR A 9 5.75 2.49 -27.49
C THR A 9 6.29 1.89 -26.19
N SER A 10 6.01 0.62 -25.94
CA SER A 10 6.50 -0.12 -24.76
C SER A 10 8.03 -0.11 -24.66
N THR A 11 8.71 -0.29 -25.79
CA THR A 11 10.17 -0.22 -25.87
C THR A 11 10.68 1.16 -25.47
N SER A 12 10.10 2.23 -26.02
CA SER A 12 10.47 3.61 -25.64
C SER A 12 10.19 3.92 -24.17
N LEU A 13 9.09 3.40 -23.60
CA LEU A 13 8.77 3.54 -22.17
C LEU A 13 9.86 2.94 -21.27
N SER A 14 10.41 1.79 -21.66
CA SER A 14 11.47 1.11 -20.91
C SER A 14 12.81 1.87 -20.92
N GLN A 15 13.05 2.71 -21.93
CA GLN A 15 14.31 3.44 -22.12
C GLN A 15 14.38 4.77 -21.35
N THR A 16 13.25 5.25 -20.82
CA THR A 16 13.19 6.52 -20.08
C THR A 16 12.82 6.34 -18.62
N ARG A 17 13.43 7.14 -17.75
CA ARG A 17 13.05 7.25 -16.32
C ARG A 17 12.09 8.41 -16.06
N SER A 18 11.87 9.29 -17.05
CA SER A 18 11.03 10.47 -16.90
C SER A 18 9.56 10.12 -16.96
N ARG A 19 8.83 10.29 -15.85
CA ARG A 19 7.38 10.10 -15.79
C ARG A 19 6.65 10.92 -16.84
N ARG A 20 7.07 12.17 -17.05
CA ARG A 20 6.49 13.07 -18.06
C ARG A 20 6.70 12.52 -19.48
N ALA A 21 7.92 12.11 -19.81
CA ALA A 21 8.21 11.53 -21.13
C ALA A 21 7.39 10.25 -21.38
N LYS A 22 7.16 9.43 -20.34
CA LYS A 22 6.29 8.26 -20.46
C LYS A 22 4.84 8.64 -20.77
N ALA A 23 4.29 9.61 -20.04
CA ALA A 23 2.94 10.10 -20.29
C ALA A 23 2.80 10.64 -21.73
N ASP A 24 3.83 11.34 -22.24
CA ASP A 24 3.84 11.89 -23.60
C ASP A 24 3.80 10.79 -24.68
N LEU A 25 4.58 9.72 -24.51
CA LEU A 25 4.62 8.58 -25.43
C LEU A 25 3.27 7.86 -25.48
N ILE A 26 2.68 7.59 -24.31
CA ILE A 26 1.37 6.93 -24.21
C ILE A 26 0.27 7.82 -24.78
N ALA A 27 0.26 9.12 -24.45
CA ALA A 27 -0.73 10.05 -24.97
C ALA A 27 -0.71 10.09 -26.51
N THR A 28 0.48 10.09 -27.11
CA THR A 28 0.63 10.04 -28.57
C THR A 28 0.01 8.79 -29.16
N LEU A 29 0.26 7.61 -28.58
CA LEU A 29 -0.35 6.37 -29.03
C LEU A 29 -1.87 6.35 -28.84
N LEU A 30 -2.38 6.90 -27.74
CA LEU A 30 -3.83 6.96 -27.49
C LEU A 30 -4.57 7.80 -28.54
N THR A 31 -3.93 8.83 -29.10
CA THR A 31 -4.54 9.62 -30.19
C THR A 31 -4.68 8.86 -31.51
N THR A 32 -4.01 7.71 -31.67
CA THR A 32 -4.11 6.87 -32.87
C THR A 32 -5.04 5.67 -32.68
N ALA A 33 -5.51 5.40 -31.47
CA ALA A 33 -6.56 4.41 -31.21
C ALA A 33 -7.93 5.03 -31.50
N THR A 34 -8.55 4.65 -32.62
CA THR A 34 -9.78 5.30 -33.08
C THR A 34 -11.05 4.65 -32.54
N GLU A 35 -10.96 3.38 -32.13
CA GLU A 35 -12.08 2.61 -31.61
C GLU A 35 -12.01 2.43 -30.09
N ALA A 36 -13.17 2.26 -29.45
CA ALA A 36 -13.27 2.04 -28.01
C ALA A 36 -12.54 0.76 -27.57
N VAL A 37 -12.68 -0.32 -28.35
CA VAL A 37 -12.00 -1.60 -28.09
C VAL A 37 -10.49 -1.46 -28.19
N GLU A 38 -9.99 -0.78 -29.22
CA GLU A 38 -8.55 -0.52 -29.36
C GLU A 38 -7.99 0.25 -28.16
N THR A 39 -8.70 1.30 -27.75
CA THR A 39 -8.32 2.11 -26.59
C THR A 39 -8.23 1.27 -25.32
N GLU A 40 -9.23 0.41 -25.07
CA GLU A 40 -9.25 -0.46 -23.89
C GLU A 40 -8.06 -1.44 -23.90
N ILE A 41 -7.78 -2.05 -25.06
CA ILE A 41 -6.66 -2.99 -25.23
C ILE A 41 -5.32 -2.26 -25.02
N VAL A 42 -5.09 -1.12 -25.69
CA VAL A 42 -3.85 -0.33 -25.56
C VAL A 42 -3.59 0.05 -24.11
N VAL A 43 -4.60 0.58 -23.43
CA VAL A 43 -4.46 1.00 -22.03
C VAL A 43 -4.14 -0.19 -21.14
N THR A 44 -4.87 -1.30 -21.30
CA THR A 44 -4.69 -2.50 -20.47
C THR A 44 -3.30 -3.12 -20.68
N TYR A 45 -2.87 -3.26 -21.94
CA TYR A 45 -1.58 -3.84 -22.30
C TYR A 45 -0.41 -2.97 -21.84
N LEU A 46 -0.50 -1.65 -21.99
CA LEU A 46 0.55 -0.74 -21.52
C LEU A 46 0.57 -0.59 -19.98
N SER A 47 -0.55 -0.82 -19.30
CA SER A 47 -0.55 -0.99 -17.84
C SER A 47 0.09 -2.32 -17.39
N GLY A 48 0.37 -3.23 -18.33
CA GLY A 48 1.04 -4.51 -18.08
C GLY A 48 0.10 -5.64 -17.72
N GLU A 49 -1.19 -5.53 -18.06
CA GLU A 49 -2.21 -6.54 -17.82
C GLU A 49 -2.84 -7.04 -19.13
N LEU A 50 -3.40 -8.26 -19.08
CA LEU A 50 -4.30 -8.77 -20.12
C LEU A 50 -5.74 -8.59 -19.67
N ARG A 51 -6.65 -8.25 -20.59
CA ARG A 51 -8.09 -8.10 -20.29
C ARG A 51 -8.70 -9.38 -19.71
N GLN A 52 -8.24 -10.53 -20.20
CA GLN A 52 -8.73 -11.85 -19.79
C GLN A 52 -8.24 -12.25 -18.39
N ARG A 53 -7.19 -11.59 -17.85
CA ARG A 53 -6.47 -11.86 -16.59
C ARG A 53 -5.85 -13.26 -16.46
N ARG A 54 -6.59 -14.32 -16.76
CA ARG A 54 -6.14 -15.72 -16.74
C ARG A 54 -6.35 -16.35 -18.11
N THR A 55 -5.25 -16.59 -18.82
CA THR A 55 -5.27 -17.28 -20.12
C THR A 55 -5.11 -18.80 -20.00
N GLY A 56 -4.76 -19.31 -18.80
CA GLY A 56 -4.44 -20.72 -18.60
C GLY A 56 -3.14 -21.17 -19.29
N VAL A 57 -2.35 -20.23 -19.82
CA VAL A 57 -1.06 -20.47 -20.47
C VAL A 57 0.05 -20.43 -19.42
N GLY A 58 0.82 -21.51 -19.32
CA GLY A 58 1.95 -21.61 -18.39
C GLY A 58 3.23 -21.00 -18.95
N TRP A 59 4.16 -20.64 -18.06
CA TRP A 59 5.46 -20.06 -18.44
C TRP A 59 6.25 -20.93 -19.44
N ARG A 60 6.17 -22.28 -19.31
CA ARG A 60 6.85 -23.23 -20.20
C ARG A 60 6.35 -23.12 -21.64
N THR A 61 5.03 -22.99 -21.81
CA THR A 61 4.40 -22.83 -23.12
C THR A 61 4.88 -21.56 -23.82
N LEU A 62 5.13 -20.49 -23.06
CA LEU A 62 5.64 -19.23 -23.58
C LEU A 62 7.15 -19.25 -23.86
N ALA A 63 7.92 -20.04 -23.09
CA ALA A 63 9.37 -20.12 -23.23
C ALA A 63 9.81 -20.80 -24.55
N GLU A 64 9.00 -21.74 -25.03
CA GLU A 64 9.24 -22.49 -26.27
C GLU A 64 8.49 -21.87 -27.46
N ALA A 65 8.58 -20.55 -27.64
CA ALA A 65 7.90 -19.87 -28.74
C ALA A 65 8.39 -20.36 -30.12
N PRO A 66 7.51 -20.42 -31.14
CA PRO A 66 7.88 -20.77 -32.51
C PRO A 66 8.79 -19.71 -33.15
N GLU A 67 9.33 -20.03 -34.34
CA GLU A 67 10.12 -19.09 -35.13
C GLU A 67 9.31 -17.81 -35.43
N PRO A 68 9.88 -16.61 -35.17
CA PRO A 68 9.14 -15.35 -35.32
C PRO A 68 8.94 -14.96 -36.78
N ALA A 69 7.85 -14.24 -37.05
CA ALA A 69 7.62 -13.63 -38.36
C ALA A 69 8.65 -12.52 -38.66
N GLU A 70 8.98 -12.32 -39.93
CA GLU A 70 9.92 -11.26 -40.36
C GLU A 70 9.28 -9.87 -40.33
N THR A 71 7.98 -9.77 -40.60
CA THR A 71 7.25 -8.50 -40.68
C THR A 71 6.02 -8.51 -39.75
N PRO A 72 5.68 -7.36 -39.14
CA PRO A 72 4.52 -7.27 -38.27
C PRO A 72 3.22 -7.38 -39.07
N SER A 73 2.31 -8.22 -38.61
CA SER A 73 1.00 -8.44 -39.25
C SER A 73 -0.17 -8.54 -38.26
N LEU A 74 0.12 -8.67 -36.97
CA LEU A 74 -0.91 -8.84 -35.94
C LEU A 74 -1.51 -7.49 -35.55
N THR A 75 -2.84 -7.42 -35.50
CA THR A 75 -3.52 -6.30 -34.83
C THR A 75 -3.66 -6.58 -33.33
N ILE A 76 -3.85 -5.51 -32.55
CA ILE A 76 -4.10 -5.65 -31.11
C ILE A 76 -5.40 -6.41 -30.81
N GLU A 77 -6.41 -6.28 -31.67
CA GLU A 77 -7.69 -6.98 -31.54
C GLU A 77 -7.57 -8.48 -31.85
N GLU A 78 -6.82 -8.86 -32.89
CA GLU A 78 -6.53 -10.27 -33.18
C GLU A 78 -5.83 -10.96 -32.01
N VAL A 79 -4.91 -10.24 -31.37
CA VAL A 79 -4.17 -10.74 -30.19
C VAL A 79 -5.10 -10.88 -28.98
N ASP A 80 -5.91 -9.86 -28.69
CA ASP A 80 -6.88 -9.89 -27.58
C ASP A 80 -7.91 -11.03 -27.75
N GLN A 81 -8.43 -11.19 -28.97
CA GLN A 81 -9.35 -12.27 -29.33
C GLN A 81 -8.71 -13.65 -29.18
N ALA A 82 -7.46 -13.82 -29.65
CA ALA A 82 -6.74 -15.07 -29.47
C ALA A 82 -6.55 -15.43 -27.99
N PHE A 83 -6.24 -14.46 -27.12
CA PHE A 83 -6.17 -14.71 -25.68
C PHE A 83 -7.52 -14.98 -25.03
N ALA A 84 -8.59 -14.35 -25.50
CA ALA A 84 -9.96 -14.65 -25.09
C ALA A 84 -10.30 -16.13 -25.37
N GLU A 85 -10.07 -16.59 -26.60
CA GLU A 85 -10.29 -17.98 -27.00
C GLU A 85 -9.45 -18.96 -26.16
N LEU A 86 -8.17 -18.65 -25.94
CA LEU A 86 -7.29 -19.46 -25.10
C LEU A 86 -7.78 -19.60 -23.65
N SER A 87 -8.38 -18.53 -23.10
CA SER A 87 -8.89 -18.49 -21.73
C SER A 87 -10.12 -19.38 -21.52
N GLU A 88 -10.93 -19.58 -22.56
CA GLU A 88 -12.14 -20.40 -22.52
C GLU A 88 -11.87 -21.91 -22.69
N ILE A 89 -10.69 -22.29 -23.21
CA ILE A 89 -10.33 -23.70 -23.40
C ILE A 89 -10.34 -24.42 -22.04
N ALA A 90 -11.14 -25.48 -21.92
CA ALA A 90 -11.20 -26.32 -20.73
C ALA A 90 -11.29 -27.82 -21.08
N GLY A 91 -11.21 -28.68 -20.07
CA GLY A 91 -11.36 -30.13 -20.21
C GLY A 91 -10.11 -30.89 -20.66
N ALA A 92 -10.30 -32.17 -21.01
CA ALA A 92 -9.24 -33.05 -21.45
C ALA A 92 -8.60 -32.57 -22.76
N GLY A 93 -7.26 -32.60 -22.83
CA GLY A 93 -6.51 -32.09 -24.00
C GLY A 93 -6.41 -30.56 -24.09
N SER A 94 -6.91 -29.82 -23.09
CA SER A 94 -6.86 -28.35 -23.05
C SER A 94 -5.43 -27.80 -23.20
N GLN A 95 -4.43 -28.45 -22.61
CA GLN A 95 -3.03 -28.03 -22.71
C GLN A 95 -2.48 -28.10 -24.14
N ALA A 96 -2.79 -29.16 -24.89
CA ALA A 96 -2.36 -29.29 -26.28
C ALA A 96 -3.04 -28.26 -27.18
N LYS A 97 -4.34 -28.00 -26.96
CA LYS A 97 -5.08 -26.96 -27.69
C LYS A 97 -4.55 -25.56 -27.39
N ARG A 98 -4.27 -25.24 -26.13
CA ARG A 98 -3.63 -23.98 -25.75
C ARG A 98 -2.26 -23.83 -26.37
N ARG A 99 -1.45 -24.89 -26.37
CA ARG A 99 -0.14 -24.89 -27.03
C ARG A 99 -0.26 -24.55 -28.51
N ALA A 100 -1.15 -25.24 -29.23
CA ALA A 100 -1.38 -24.98 -30.65
C ALA A 100 -1.85 -23.53 -30.91
N GLY A 101 -2.76 -22.99 -30.08
CA GLY A 101 -3.21 -21.60 -30.21
C GLY A 101 -2.10 -20.58 -29.93
N VAL A 102 -1.25 -20.83 -28.91
CA VAL A 102 -0.07 -20.01 -28.64
C VAL A 102 0.92 -20.07 -29.80
N ASP A 103 1.20 -21.26 -30.34
CA ASP A 103 2.11 -21.41 -31.50
C ASP A 103 1.56 -20.67 -32.74
N ALA A 104 0.25 -20.76 -32.99
CA ALA A 104 -0.40 -20.05 -34.10
C ALA A 104 -0.30 -18.51 -33.96
N LEU A 105 -0.55 -17.99 -32.76
CA LEU A 105 -0.44 -16.56 -32.48
C LEU A 105 1.03 -16.08 -32.55
N PHE A 106 1.93 -16.77 -31.85
CA PHE A 106 3.33 -16.38 -31.75
C PHE A 106 4.09 -16.56 -33.06
N GLY A 107 3.72 -17.53 -33.91
CA GLY A 107 4.34 -17.72 -35.23
C GLY A 107 4.06 -16.57 -36.20
N ARG A 108 2.97 -15.82 -35.99
CA ARG A 108 2.64 -14.59 -36.74
C ARG A 108 3.28 -13.33 -36.14
N ALA A 109 3.79 -13.42 -34.91
CA ALA A 109 4.41 -12.30 -34.21
C ALA A 109 5.90 -12.19 -34.55
N THR A 110 6.37 -10.97 -34.75
CA THR A 110 7.80 -10.67 -34.85
C THR A 110 8.53 -10.94 -33.53
N LYS A 111 9.86 -10.95 -33.55
CA LYS A 111 10.68 -11.24 -32.37
C LYS A 111 10.39 -10.30 -31.19
N GLU A 112 10.23 -9.01 -31.43
CA GLU A 112 9.93 -8.03 -30.39
C GLU A 112 8.48 -8.14 -29.89
N GLU A 113 7.52 -8.44 -30.78
CA GLU A 113 6.13 -8.72 -30.41
C GLU A 113 6.04 -9.97 -29.52
N GLN A 114 6.69 -11.07 -29.89
CA GLN A 114 6.73 -12.27 -29.04
C GLN A 114 7.31 -11.96 -27.66
N LYS A 115 8.41 -11.17 -27.59
CA LYS A 115 9.03 -10.78 -26.32
C LYS A 115 8.08 -9.94 -25.46
N PHE A 116 7.41 -8.97 -26.07
CA PHE A 116 6.40 -8.15 -25.40
C PHE A 116 5.26 -9.03 -24.84
N LEU A 117 4.67 -9.89 -25.66
CA LEU A 117 3.57 -10.78 -25.27
C LEU A 117 3.97 -11.73 -24.14
N ARG A 118 5.19 -12.29 -24.15
CA ARG A 118 5.69 -13.12 -23.03
C ARG A 118 5.67 -12.36 -21.71
N PHE A 119 6.23 -11.15 -21.70
CA PHE A 119 6.29 -10.34 -20.49
C PHE A 119 4.92 -9.82 -20.07
N LEU A 120 4.02 -9.57 -21.01
CA LEU A 120 2.65 -9.18 -20.70
C LEU A 120 1.89 -10.34 -20.03
N VAL A 121 1.96 -11.54 -20.61
CA VAL A 121 1.29 -12.73 -20.05
C VAL A 121 1.89 -13.15 -18.69
N SER A 122 3.21 -13.00 -18.50
CA SER A 122 3.87 -13.31 -17.23
C SER A 122 3.73 -12.22 -16.16
N GLY A 123 3.19 -11.04 -16.49
CA GLY A 123 3.13 -9.89 -15.59
C GLY A 123 4.49 -9.24 -15.30
N GLU A 124 5.47 -9.43 -16.20
CA GLU A 124 6.86 -8.98 -16.03
C GLU A 124 7.24 -7.80 -16.94
N LEU A 125 6.27 -7.16 -17.60
CA LEU A 125 6.53 -6.05 -18.53
C LEU A 125 7.36 -4.91 -17.91
N ARG A 126 7.14 -4.60 -16.62
CA ARG A 126 7.99 -3.72 -15.77
C ARG A 126 8.42 -2.39 -16.41
N GLN A 127 7.62 -1.83 -17.30
CA GLN A 127 7.94 -0.60 -18.03
C GLN A 127 7.62 0.70 -17.27
N GLY A 128 7.12 0.59 -16.03
CA GLY A 128 6.83 1.74 -15.16
C GLY A 128 5.76 2.68 -15.71
N ALA A 129 4.76 2.13 -16.42
CA ALA A 129 3.60 2.82 -16.98
C ALA A 129 2.30 2.37 -16.27
N LEU A 130 2.34 2.29 -14.94
CA LEU A 130 1.18 1.93 -14.12
C LEU A 130 0.06 2.97 -14.22
N ASP A 131 -1.11 2.69 -13.66
CA ASP A 131 -2.32 3.54 -13.70
C ASP A 131 -2.08 5.03 -13.44
N GLY A 132 -1.16 5.38 -12.53
CA GLY A 132 -0.80 6.77 -12.30
C GLY A 132 -0.23 7.46 -13.55
N VAL A 133 0.67 6.81 -14.29
CA VAL A 133 1.24 7.35 -15.54
C VAL A 133 0.20 7.32 -16.65
N MET A 134 -0.66 6.29 -16.65
CA MET A 134 -1.77 6.18 -17.60
C MET A 134 -2.76 7.35 -17.44
N ALA A 135 -3.14 7.70 -16.22
CA ALA A 135 -4.00 8.85 -15.96
C ALA A 135 -3.37 10.17 -16.46
N ASP A 136 -2.06 10.35 -16.28
CA ASP A 136 -1.33 11.52 -16.82
C ASP A 136 -1.39 11.54 -18.37
N ALA A 137 -1.27 10.37 -19.00
CA ALA A 137 -1.33 10.24 -20.46
C ALA A 137 -2.74 10.53 -21.01
N VAL A 138 -3.78 9.99 -20.37
CA VAL A 138 -5.19 10.21 -20.75
C VAL A 138 -5.57 11.68 -20.60
N ALA A 139 -5.19 12.31 -19.47
CA ALA A 139 -5.41 13.75 -19.26
C ALA A 139 -4.71 14.58 -20.35
N LYS A 140 -3.49 14.20 -20.72
CA LYS A 140 -2.75 14.87 -21.80
C LYS A 140 -3.37 14.66 -23.18
N ALA A 141 -3.84 13.45 -23.49
CA ALA A 141 -4.44 13.12 -24.78
C ALA A 141 -5.79 13.83 -25.00
N THR A 142 -6.56 14.04 -23.93
CA THR A 142 -7.90 14.64 -23.98
C THR A 142 -7.94 16.12 -23.65
N GLY A 143 -6.92 16.65 -22.97
CA GLY A 143 -6.93 17.99 -22.39
C GLY A 143 -7.80 18.13 -21.14
N ILE A 144 -8.42 17.04 -20.66
CA ILE A 144 -9.25 17.05 -19.45
C ILE A 144 -8.34 17.18 -18.22
N PRO A 145 -8.74 17.97 -17.20
CA PRO A 145 -7.94 18.13 -16.00
C PRO A 145 -7.62 16.79 -15.32
N LEU A 146 -6.34 16.63 -14.95
CA LEU A 146 -5.79 15.36 -14.44
C LEU A 146 -6.48 14.89 -13.16
N GLU A 147 -6.91 15.81 -12.31
CA GLU A 147 -7.66 15.52 -11.10
C GLU A 147 -8.99 14.82 -11.39
N LYS A 148 -9.68 15.18 -12.47
CA LYS A 148 -10.94 14.56 -12.87
C LYS A 148 -10.74 13.14 -13.40
N ILE A 149 -9.73 12.95 -14.27
CA ILE A 149 -9.36 11.61 -14.76
C ILE A 149 -8.95 10.69 -13.61
N ARG A 150 -8.16 11.20 -12.67
CA ARG A 150 -7.75 10.44 -11.48
C ARG A 150 -8.94 10.10 -10.60
N ALA A 151 -9.83 11.05 -10.31
CA ALA A 151 -11.02 10.79 -9.51
C ALA A 151 -11.87 9.65 -10.11
N ALA A 152 -12.19 9.71 -11.41
CA ALA A 152 -12.93 8.66 -12.08
C ALA A 152 -12.18 7.31 -12.10
N THR A 153 -10.87 7.33 -12.36
CA THR A 153 -10.03 6.10 -12.37
C THR A 153 -10.05 5.42 -11.00
N MET A 154 -10.07 6.22 -9.94
CA MET A 154 -10.06 5.75 -8.56
C MET A 154 -11.42 5.20 -8.12
N LEU A 155 -12.51 5.87 -8.48
CA LEU A 155 -13.87 5.38 -8.24
C LEU A 155 -14.14 4.09 -9.03
N ARG A 156 -13.66 4.01 -10.28
CA ARG A 156 -13.80 2.82 -11.12
C ARG A 156 -12.89 1.66 -10.68
N GLY A 157 -11.73 1.98 -10.12
CA GLY A 157 -10.67 1.03 -9.79
C GLY A 157 -9.90 0.50 -10.99
N ALA A 158 -9.96 1.17 -12.15
CA ALA A 158 -9.23 0.82 -13.37
C ALA A 158 -9.14 2.01 -14.33
N ALA A 159 -7.98 2.19 -14.97
CA ALA A 159 -7.75 3.30 -15.92
C ALA A 159 -8.41 3.08 -17.29
N ALA A 160 -8.48 1.83 -17.77
CA ALA A 160 -8.97 1.52 -19.12
C ALA A 160 -10.42 1.97 -19.38
N PRO A 161 -11.41 1.66 -18.52
CA PRO A 161 -12.78 2.11 -18.75
C PRO A 161 -12.90 3.64 -18.78
N VAL A 162 -12.13 4.32 -17.93
CA VAL A 162 -12.12 5.80 -17.87
C VAL A 162 -11.52 6.38 -19.13
N ALA A 163 -10.37 5.86 -19.58
CA ALA A 163 -9.74 6.26 -20.83
C ALA A 163 -10.69 6.10 -22.02
N VAL A 164 -11.36 4.95 -22.15
CA VAL A 164 -12.36 4.71 -23.20
C VAL A 164 -13.46 5.76 -23.16
N ALA A 165 -14.05 6.00 -21.99
CA ALA A 165 -15.14 6.96 -21.84
C ALA A 165 -14.73 8.37 -22.26
N VAL A 166 -13.57 8.85 -21.79
CA VAL A 166 -13.16 10.23 -22.07
C VAL A 166 -12.61 10.43 -23.48
N LEU A 167 -12.00 9.41 -24.08
CA LEU A 167 -11.55 9.48 -25.47
C LEU A 167 -12.72 9.38 -26.46
N THR A 168 -13.81 8.70 -26.10
CA THR A 168 -14.99 8.55 -26.97
C THR A 168 -16.06 9.62 -26.75
N GLN A 169 -16.26 10.06 -25.51
CA GLN A 169 -17.36 10.96 -25.11
C GLN A 169 -16.86 12.30 -24.57
N GLY A 170 -15.55 12.54 -24.54
CA GLY A 170 -14.97 13.73 -23.93
C GLY A 170 -15.20 13.78 -22.42
N GLU A 171 -15.21 14.98 -21.86
CA GLU A 171 -15.35 15.18 -20.41
C GLU A 171 -16.68 14.66 -19.84
N ALA A 172 -17.76 14.69 -20.63
CA ALA A 172 -19.07 14.14 -20.23
C ALA A 172 -19.03 12.62 -19.97
N GLY A 173 -18.07 11.90 -20.57
CA GLY A 173 -17.84 10.50 -20.27
C GLY A 173 -17.39 10.23 -18.83
N LEU A 174 -17.04 11.26 -18.05
CA LEU A 174 -16.71 11.11 -16.63
C LEU A 174 -17.95 10.94 -15.74
N ASP A 175 -19.11 11.41 -16.17
CA ASP A 175 -20.34 11.42 -15.36
C ASP A 175 -20.84 10.00 -15.02
N GLN A 176 -20.37 9.00 -15.77
CA GLN A 176 -20.68 7.59 -15.53
C GLN A 176 -19.82 6.96 -14.40
N PHE A 177 -18.83 7.68 -13.86
CA PHE A 177 -17.92 7.18 -12.82
C PHE A 177 -18.19 7.87 -11.48
N GLY A 178 -19.29 7.47 -10.84
CA GLY A 178 -19.60 7.80 -9.44
C GLY A 178 -19.16 6.72 -8.47
N LEU A 179 -19.40 6.94 -7.17
CA LEU A 179 -19.23 5.88 -6.18
C LEU A 179 -20.35 4.83 -6.35
N GLU A 180 -19.95 3.57 -6.46
CA GLU A 180 -20.87 2.43 -6.47
C GLU A 180 -20.82 1.73 -5.11
N VAL A 181 -21.92 1.76 -4.36
CA VAL A 181 -22.01 1.07 -3.06
C VAL A 181 -21.82 -0.44 -3.27
N GLY A 182 -21.00 -1.06 -2.41
CA GLY A 182 -20.58 -2.46 -2.55
C GLY A 182 -19.32 -2.66 -3.40
N ARG A 183 -18.75 -1.59 -3.99
CA ARG A 183 -17.45 -1.62 -4.67
C ARG A 183 -16.42 -0.80 -3.90
N GLY A 184 -15.32 -1.45 -3.50
CA GLY A 184 -14.26 -0.81 -2.74
C GLY A 184 -13.65 0.41 -3.43
N VAL A 185 -13.55 1.51 -2.69
CA VAL A 185 -12.90 2.77 -3.07
C VAL A 185 -11.49 2.81 -2.48
N GLN A 186 -10.50 3.17 -3.29
CA GLN A 186 -9.12 3.24 -2.83
C GLN A 186 -8.97 4.20 -1.62
N PRO A 187 -8.33 3.77 -0.52
CA PRO A 187 -8.26 4.57 0.70
C PRO A 187 -7.39 5.83 0.53
N MET A 188 -7.87 6.98 1.00
CA MET A 188 -7.03 8.19 1.15
C MET A 188 -5.87 7.91 2.11
N LEU A 189 -4.65 8.30 1.75
CA LEU A 189 -3.41 8.03 2.49
C LEU A 189 -2.89 9.29 3.17
N ALA A 190 -2.15 9.09 4.27
CA ALA A 190 -1.55 10.20 5.01
C ALA A 190 -0.05 10.39 4.74
N GLN A 191 0.38 11.64 4.77
CA GLN A 191 1.79 12.01 4.96
C GLN A 191 2.22 11.76 6.41
N SER A 192 3.49 11.99 6.72
CA SER A 192 4.03 11.88 8.08
C SER A 192 4.66 13.22 8.49
N ALA A 193 4.61 13.50 9.78
CA ALA A 193 5.31 14.61 10.44
C ALA A 193 5.89 14.10 11.76
N THR A 194 6.88 14.81 12.30
CA THR A 194 7.52 14.48 13.58
C THR A 194 6.89 15.20 14.76
N SER A 195 6.08 16.23 14.54
CA SER A 195 5.36 16.96 15.60
C SER A 195 3.98 17.44 15.13
N ILE A 196 3.14 17.80 16.10
CA ILE A 196 1.81 18.39 15.84
C ILE A 196 1.94 19.72 15.09
N ALA A 197 2.88 20.58 15.47
CA ALA A 197 3.11 21.86 14.80
C ALA A 197 3.48 21.69 13.32
N GLU A 198 4.37 20.74 12.99
CA GLU A 198 4.73 20.45 11.59
C GLU A 198 3.53 19.89 10.81
N ALA A 199 2.71 19.05 11.46
CA ALA A 199 1.51 18.50 10.83
C ALA A 199 0.48 19.60 10.54
N MET A 200 0.20 20.48 11.50
CA MET A 200 -0.73 21.61 11.35
C MET A 200 -0.27 22.59 10.28
N ALA A 201 1.04 22.84 10.17
CA ALA A 201 1.60 23.67 9.10
C ALA A 201 1.31 23.10 7.69
N LYS A 202 1.15 21.77 7.55
CA LYS A 202 0.81 21.12 6.28
C LYS A 202 -0.69 21.04 6.02
N THR A 203 -1.50 20.82 7.06
CA THR A 203 -2.96 20.63 6.94
C THR A 203 -3.75 21.94 6.98
N GLY A 204 -3.14 23.02 7.46
CA GLY A 204 -3.81 24.27 7.79
C GLY A 204 -4.33 24.30 9.23
N THR A 205 -4.72 25.49 9.68
CA THR A 205 -5.25 25.77 11.03
C THR A 205 -6.57 26.55 10.92
N PRO A 206 -7.63 26.19 11.67
CA PRO A 206 -7.72 25.04 12.59
C PRO A 206 -7.61 23.69 11.88
N ALA A 207 -7.17 22.66 12.62
CA ALA A 207 -7.08 21.28 12.15
C ALA A 207 -7.90 20.34 13.05
N ALA A 208 -8.43 19.27 12.46
CA ALA A 208 -8.99 18.16 13.23
C ALA A 208 -7.88 17.17 13.60
N ILE A 209 -7.74 16.86 14.88
CA ILE A 209 -6.80 15.89 15.41
C ILE A 209 -7.61 14.70 15.90
N GLU A 210 -7.33 13.53 15.35
CA GLU A 210 -8.04 12.29 15.63
C GLU A 210 -7.08 11.24 16.17
N TRP A 211 -7.52 10.38 17.09
CA TRP A 211 -6.66 9.29 17.55
C TRP A 211 -6.24 8.39 16.40
N LYS A 212 -4.96 8.04 16.36
CA LYS A 212 -4.43 7.05 15.44
C LYS A 212 -4.36 5.71 16.13
N LEU A 213 -5.32 4.85 15.82
CA LEU A 213 -5.35 3.48 16.33
C LEU A 213 -4.32 2.59 15.58
N ASP A 214 -3.81 1.55 16.25
CA ASP A 214 -2.93 0.51 15.68
C ASP A 214 -3.78 -0.73 15.33
N GLY A 215 -4.53 -0.65 14.24
CA GLY A 215 -5.52 -1.65 13.85
C GLY A 215 -5.45 -2.08 12.39
N ILE A 216 -6.57 -2.65 11.93
CA ILE A 216 -6.80 -2.92 10.52
C ILE A 216 -7.77 -1.87 9.99
N ARG A 217 -7.29 -1.00 9.09
CA ARG A 217 -8.18 -0.12 8.34
C ARG A 217 -9.20 -0.94 7.55
N ILE A 218 -10.46 -0.57 7.73
CA ILE A 218 -11.61 -1.14 7.04
C ILE A 218 -12.37 -0.07 6.26
N GLN A 219 -12.98 -0.49 5.17
CA GLN A 219 -14.00 0.28 4.47
C GLN A 219 -15.27 -0.57 4.41
N VAL A 220 -16.37 -0.04 4.91
CA VAL A 220 -17.62 -0.77 5.06
C VAL A 220 -18.66 -0.18 4.12
N HIS A 221 -19.27 -1.04 3.32
CA HIS A 221 -20.38 -0.69 2.44
C HIS A 221 -21.65 -1.37 2.97
N LEU A 222 -22.73 -0.62 3.08
CA LEU A 222 -24.08 -1.10 3.34
C LEU A 222 -24.95 -0.78 2.13
N ASP A 223 -25.67 -1.77 1.62
CA ASP A 223 -26.73 -1.59 0.59
C ASP A 223 -27.94 -2.44 0.99
N GLY A 224 -28.95 -1.80 1.58
CA GLY A 224 -30.09 -2.47 2.20
C GLY A 224 -29.66 -3.32 3.38
N ASP A 225 -29.74 -4.64 3.24
CA ASP A 225 -29.30 -5.62 4.25
C ASP A 225 -27.91 -6.20 3.96
N ARG A 226 -27.30 -5.82 2.82
CA ARG A 226 -26.01 -6.33 2.39
C ARG A 226 -24.88 -5.47 2.91
N VAL A 227 -24.07 -6.04 3.81
CA VAL A 227 -22.81 -5.43 4.25
C VAL A 227 -21.63 -6.09 3.53
N VAL A 228 -20.67 -5.27 3.09
CA VAL A 228 -19.36 -5.73 2.62
C VAL A 228 -18.27 -4.96 3.36
N VAL A 229 -17.28 -5.67 3.90
CA VAL A 229 -16.15 -5.09 4.62
C VAL A 229 -14.86 -5.37 3.86
N TYR A 230 -14.21 -4.30 3.41
CA TYR A 230 -12.93 -4.34 2.72
C TYR A 230 -11.78 -3.94 3.63
N THR A 231 -10.63 -4.59 3.50
CA THR A 231 -9.38 -4.10 4.09
C THR A 231 -8.80 -2.93 3.30
N ARG A 232 -7.71 -2.34 3.79
CA ARG A 232 -6.90 -1.36 3.04
C ARG A 232 -6.52 -1.80 1.62
N THR A 233 -6.30 -3.09 1.38
CA THR A 233 -5.94 -3.66 0.06
C THR A 233 -7.17 -4.05 -0.76
N LEU A 234 -8.37 -3.70 -0.29
CA LEU A 234 -9.66 -4.05 -0.86
C LEU A 234 -9.94 -5.57 -0.86
N ASP A 235 -9.32 -6.32 0.06
CA ASP A 235 -9.68 -7.70 0.30
C ASP A 235 -11.01 -7.77 1.07
N ASP A 236 -11.96 -8.55 0.58
CA ASP A 236 -13.23 -8.81 1.28
C ASP A 236 -12.98 -9.70 2.51
N ILE A 237 -13.27 -9.15 3.69
CA ILE A 237 -13.17 -9.84 4.98
C ILE A 237 -14.51 -10.00 5.68
N THR A 238 -15.63 -9.73 5.00
CA THR A 238 -16.99 -9.65 5.58
C THR A 238 -17.32 -10.85 6.48
N SER A 239 -17.05 -12.08 6.01
CA SER A 239 -17.35 -13.31 6.76
C SER A 239 -16.50 -13.51 8.03
N ARG A 240 -15.42 -12.74 8.19
CA ARG A 240 -14.47 -12.86 9.32
C ARG A 240 -14.78 -11.89 10.46
N VAL A 241 -15.60 -10.88 10.19
CA VAL A 241 -15.88 -9.74 11.09
C VAL A 241 -17.39 -9.49 11.27
N PRO A 242 -18.17 -10.49 11.73
CA PRO A 242 -19.61 -10.33 11.97
C PRO A 242 -19.96 -9.20 12.96
N GLU A 243 -19.02 -8.82 13.84
CA GLU A 243 -19.13 -7.71 14.77
C GLU A 243 -19.29 -6.37 14.02
N VAL A 244 -18.58 -6.20 12.90
CA VAL A 244 -18.67 -5.01 12.04
C VAL A 244 -20.00 -5.01 11.28
N VAL A 245 -20.40 -6.17 10.75
CA VAL A 245 -21.68 -6.33 10.04
C VAL A 245 -22.86 -5.95 10.94
N THR A 246 -22.86 -6.48 12.17
CA THR A 246 -23.91 -6.18 13.16
C THR A 246 -23.96 -4.68 13.48
N ALA A 247 -22.80 -4.08 13.78
CA ALA A 247 -22.73 -2.66 14.13
C ALA A 247 -23.21 -1.72 13.00
N VAL A 248 -22.99 -2.09 11.74
CA VAL A 248 -23.40 -1.28 10.58
C VAL A 248 -24.87 -1.48 10.21
N LEU A 249 -25.42 -2.68 10.39
CA LEU A 249 -26.86 -2.94 10.19
C LEU A 249 -27.75 -2.21 11.21
N GLU A 250 -27.20 -1.81 12.36
CA GLU A 250 -27.91 -1.01 13.36
C GLU A 250 -28.00 0.50 13.01
N LEU A 251 -27.25 0.96 11.99
CA LEU A 251 -27.27 2.35 11.56
C LEU A 251 -28.58 2.66 10.82
N LYS A 252 -29.07 3.89 10.99
CA LYS A 252 -30.27 4.38 10.30
C LYS A 252 -29.92 4.90 8.90
N ALA A 253 -29.58 3.99 7.99
CA ALA A 253 -29.25 4.30 6.59
C ALA A 253 -29.60 3.10 5.70
N ASP A 254 -30.02 3.36 4.46
CA ASP A 254 -30.23 2.30 3.46
C ASP A 254 -28.94 2.03 2.69
N LYS A 255 -28.16 3.08 2.40
CA LYS A 255 -26.90 3.00 1.68
C LYS A 255 -25.82 3.84 2.34
N VAL A 256 -24.73 3.22 2.78
CA VAL A 256 -23.60 3.96 3.36
C VAL A 256 -22.26 3.39 2.93
N VAL A 257 -21.26 4.27 2.78
CA VAL A 257 -19.85 3.87 2.70
C VAL A 257 -19.06 4.57 3.80
N LEU A 258 -18.52 3.79 4.73
CA LEU A 258 -17.77 4.25 5.89
C LEU A 258 -16.31 3.85 5.79
N ASP A 259 -15.43 4.75 6.22
CA ASP A 259 -14.00 4.49 6.41
C ASP A 259 -13.72 4.42 7.91
N GLY A 260 -13.02 3.38 8.36
CA GLY A 260 -12.79 3.13 9.78
C GLY A 260 -11.56 2.27 10.07
N GLU A 261 -11.32 2.05 11.35
CA GLU A 261 -10.28 1.17 11.87
C GLU A 261 -10.90 0.09 12.76
N LEU A 262 -10.41 -1.13 12.63
CA LEU A 262 -10.83 -2.28 13.42
C LEU A 262 -9.73 -2.66 14.41
N ILE A 263 -10.05 -2.69 15.70
CA ILE A 263 -9.09 -3.06 16.76
C ILE A 263 -9.69 -4.07 17.75
N ALA A 264 -8.82 -4.90 18.33
CA ALA A 264 -9.12 -5.64 19.55
C ALA A 264 -8.88 -4.75 20.77
N LEU A 265 -9.76 -4.85 21.76
CA LEU A 265 -9.67 -4.10 23.02
C LEU A 265 -9.52 -5.07 24.19
N ARG A 266 -8.77 -4.63 25.20
CA ARG A 266 -8.70 -5.24 26.52
C ARG A 266 -9.95 -4.89 27.33
N HIS A 267 -10.14 -5.57 28.46
CA HIS A 267 -11.26 -5.29 29.38
C HIS A 267 -11.24 -3.86 29.95
N ASP A 268 -10.07 -3.23 30.06
CA ASP A 268 -9.90 -1.84 30.52
C ASP A 268 -10.14 -0.79 29.41
N GLY A 269 -10.50 -1.22 28.20
CA GLY A 269 -10.73 -0.36 27.05
C GLY A 269 -9.45 0.08 26.31
N ARG A 270 -8.27 -0.36 26.74
CA ARG A 270 -7.01 -0.13 25.99
C ARG A 270 -6.90 -1.06 24.80
N PRO A 271 -6.17 -0.69 23.73
CA PRO A 271 -5.98 -1.56 22.58
C PRO A 271 -5.13 -2.78 22.97
N GLU A 272 -5.48 -3.93 22.40
CA GLU A 272 -4.57 -5.08 22.38
C GLU A 272 -3.38 -4.83 21.45
N ALA A 273 -2.33 -5.63 21.60
CA ALA A 273 -1.22 -5.62 20.65
C ALA A 273 -1.71 -5.90 19.23
N PHE A 274 -1.17 -5.20 18.23
CA PHE A 274 -1.58 -5.33 16.82
C PHE A 274 -1.66 -6.78 16.33
N GLN A 275 -0.78 -7.67 16.80
CA GLN A 275 -0.80 -9.07 16.40
C GLN A 275 -2.09 -9.79 16.79
N VAL A 276 -2.74 -9.41 17.89
CA VAL A 276 -4.05 -9.96 18.30
C VAL A 276 -5.11 -9.56 17.28
N THR A 277 -5.22 -8.25 16.99
CA THR A 277 -6.13 -7.71 15.97
C THR A 277 -5.88 -8.35 14.60
N GLY A 278 -4.62 -8.41 14.16
CA GLY A 278 -4.23 -8.97 12.87
C GLY A 278 -4.54 -10.46 12.76
N SER A 279 -4.22 -11.25 13.78
CA SER A 279 -4.50 -12.69 13.81
C SER A 279 -6.00 -12.96 13.80
N ARG A 280 -6.78 -12.19 14.57
CA ARG A 280 -8.25 -12.33 14.59
C ARG A 280 -8.87 -11.99 13.23
N THR A 281 -8.40 -10.93 12.57
CA THR A 281 -8.88 -10.52 11.24
C THR A 281 -8.50 -11.53 10.13
N ALA A 282 -7.36 -12.22 10.28
CA ALA A 282 -6.93 -13.25 9.34
C ALA A 282 -7.70 -14.58 9.48
N THR A 283 -8.30 -14.83 10.65
CA THR A 283 -8.99 -16.09 10.96
C THR A 283 -10.31 -16.19 10.19
N ARG A 284 -10.50 -17.29 9.45
CA ARG A 284 -11.67 -17.49 8.57
C ARG A 284 -12.96 -17.87 9.29
N ALA A 285 -12.86 -18.46 10.49
CA ALA A 285 -14.01 -18.77 11.33
C ALA A 285 -14.08 -17.75 12.47
N ALA A 286 -15.12 -16.93 12.47
CA ALA A 286 -15.39 -15.94 13.52
C ALA A 286 -16.07 -16.53 14.76
N THR A 287 -16.24 -17.86 14.82
CA THR A 287 -17.10 -18.53 15.80
C THR A 287 -16.29 -19.38 16.78
N GLY A 288 -16.22 -18.92 18.03
CA GLY A 288 -15.75 -19.68 19.17
C GLY A 288 -15.86 -18.82 20.44
N PRO A 289 -16.19 -19.38 21.61
CA PRO A 289 -16.31 -18.62 22.87
C PRO A 289 -14.99 -17.97 23.35
N GLU A 290 -13.86 -18.28 22.71
CA GLU A 290 -12.52 -17.76 23.03
C GLU A 290 -12.01 -16.70 22.03
N THR A 291 -12.81 -16.26 21.05
CA THR A 291 -12.33 -15.28 20.07
C THR A 291 -12.40 -13.86 20.64
N VAL A 292 -11.25 -13.18 20.67
CA VAL A 292 -11.15 -11.75 21.04
C VAL A 292 -12.07 -10.93 20.11
N PRO A 293 -13.03 -10.15 20.65
CA PRO A 293 -13.95 -9.36 19.84
C PRO A 293 -13.21 -8.20 19.17
N LEU A 294 -13.60 -7.89 17.94
CA LEU A 294 -13.11 -6.72 17.20
C LEU A 294 -14.13 -5.58 17.24
N THR A 295 -13.62 -4.37 17.48
CA THR A 295 -14.42 -3.16 17.63
C THR A 295 -14.11 -2.20 16.49
N PRO A 296 -15.10 -1.86 15.64
CA PRO A 296 -14.93 -0.83 14.60
C PRO A 296 -15.03 0.57 15.18
N TYR A 297 -14.14 1.45 14.73
CA TYR A 297 -14.20 2.90 14.93
C TYR A 297 -14.14 3.62 13.59
N PHE A 298 -15.14 4.43 13.28
CA PHE A 298 -15.26 5.13 12.00
C PHE A 298 -14.71 6.56 12.09
N PHE A 299 -14.05 7.01 11.02
CA PHE A 299 -13.42 8.33 10.96
C PHE A 299 -13.73 9.12 9.70
N ASP A 300 -14.43 8.54 8.73
CA ASP A 300 -14.92 9.25 7.55
C ASP A 300 -16.16 8.54 6.96
N ILE A 301 -16.91 9.26 6.13
CA ILE A 301 -18.08 8.78 5.40
C ILE A 301 -17.97 9.26 3.94
N LEU A 302 -18.11 8.34 3.01
CA LEU A 302 -17.91 8.60 1.58
C LEU A 302 -19.23 8.68 0.81
N HIS A 303 -20.28 8.06 1.34
CA HIS A 303 -21.60 8.05 0.74
C HIS A 303 -22.68 7.88 1.81
N LEU A 304 -23.82 8.55 1.66
CA LEU A 304 -25.03 8.30 2.42
C LEU A 304 -26.28 8.48 1.54
N ASP A 305 -27.11 7.44 1.43
CA ASP A 305 -28.45 7.46 0.83
C ASP A 305 -28.55 8.27 -0.46
N GLY A 306 -27.70 7.93 -1.44
CA GLY A 306 -27.68 8.56 -2.77
C GLY A 306 -26.80 9.81 -2.90
N HIS A 307 -26.15 10.25 -1.83
CA HIS A 307 -25.25 11.41 -1.85
C HIS A 307 -23.79 10.96 -1.78
N ASP A 308 -23.03 11.24 -2.82
CA ASP A 308 -21.58 11.06 -2.84
C ASP A 308 -20.90 12.22 -2.11
N LEU A 309 -20.21 11.91 -1.01
CA LEU A 309 -19.68 12.92 -0.08
C LEU A 309 -18.19 13.21 -0.28
N LEU A 310 -17.51 12.49 -1.18
CA LEU A 310 -16.05 12.59 -1.37
C LEU A 310 -15.59 14.02 -1.72
N GLY A 311 -16.42 14.75 -2.45
CA GLY A 311 -16.13 16.13 -2.88
C GLY A 311 -16.36 17.19 -1.81
N LEU A 312 -17.01 16.85 -0.68
CA LEU A 312 -17.28 17.77 0.41
C LEU A 312 -16.05 18.00 1.28
N ASP A 313 -16.05 19.13 2.00
CA ASP A 313 -15.03 19.44 2.99
C ASP A 313 -15.03 18.40 4.12
N SER A 314 -13.87 18.18 4.73
CA SER A 314 -13.70 17.21 5.83
C SER A 314 -14.58 17.53 7.05
N THR A 315 -14.89 18.82 7.28
CA THR A 315 -15.87 19.23 8.30
C THR A 315 -17.27 18.74 7.96
N GLU A 316 -17.75 18.99 6.74
CA GLU A 316 -19.08 18.58 6.30
C GLU A 316 -19.21 17.05 6.35
N ARG A 317 -18.23 16.31 5.83
CA ARG A 317 -18.24 14.84 5.93
C ARG A 317 -18.28 14.35 7.37
N HIS A 318 -17.58 15.02 8.30
CA HIS A 318 -17.66 14.65 9.71
C HIS A 318 -19.05 14.88 10.30
N GLU A 319 -19.74 15.96 9.92
CA GLU A 319 -21.13 16.21 10.32
C GLU A 319 -22.05 15.09 9.82
N TRP A 320 -21.95 14.70 8.55
CA TRP A 320 -22.64 13.54 7.99
C TRP A 320 -22.35 12.26 8.79
N LEU A 321 -21.07 11.98 9.07
CA LEU A 321 -20.67 10.80 9.86
C LEU A 321 -21.33 10.82 11.24
N SER A 322 -21.27 11.97 11.93
CA SER A 322 -21.82 12.14 13.27
C SER A 322 -23.35 12.03 13.34
N SER A 323 -24.04 12.28 12.23
CA SER A 323 -25.49 12.19 12.16
C SER A 323 -26.02 10.75 12.20
N ILE A 324 -25.20 9.79 11.76
CA ILE A 324 -25.59 8.37 11.67
C ILE A 324 -24.77 7.44 12.58
N VAL A 325 -23.50 7.75 12.86
CA VAL A 325 -22.61 6.90 13.66
C VAL A 325 -22.55 7.40 15.12
N PRO A 326 -22.91 6.55 16.11
CA PRO A 326 -22.79 6.88 17.53
C PRO A 326 -21.39 7.32 17.94
N GLU A 327 -21.27 8.16 18.96
CA GLU A 327 -19.98 8.70 19.43
C GLU A 327 -19.00 7.60 19.85
N GLU A 328 -19.49 6.53 20.48
CA GLU A 328 -18.70 5.40 20.97
C GLU A 328 -18.09 4.56 19.84
N ARG A 329 -18.59 4.74 18.61
CA ARG A 329 -18.12 4.09 17.38
C ARG A 329 -17.37 5.05 16.46
N ARG A 330 -17.15 6.30 16.87
CA ARG A 330 -16.34 7.27 16.12
C ARG A 330 -14.94 7.34 16.72
N ILE A 331 -13.95 7.64 15.88
CA ILE A 331 -12.61 7.97 16.39
C ILE A 331 -12.70 9.26 17.21
N PRO A 332 -12.13 9.30 18.43
CA PRO A 332 -12.05 10.53 19.22
C PRO A 332 -11.38 11.64 18.42
N ARG A 333 -12.04 12.81 18.36
CA ARG A 333 -11.68 13.95 17.53
C ARG A 333 -11.62 15.23 18.35
N PHE A 334 -10.61 16.05 18.11
CA PHE A 334 -10.42 17.36 18.70
C PHE A 334 -10.05 18.38 17.62
N VAL A 335 -10.79 19.48 17.49
CA VAL A 335 -10.51 20.53 16.51
C VAL A 335 -9.85 21.71 17.21
N THR A 336 -8.68 22.12 16.74
CA THR A 336 -7.90 23.20 17.38
C THR A 336 -7.05 23.97 16.37
N GLU A 337 -6.79 25.24 16.67
CA GLU A 337 -5.74 26.05 16.06
C GLU A 337 -4.47 26.12 16.90
N ASP A 338 -4.54 25.69 18.17
CA ASP A 338 -3.43 25.64 19.11
C ASP A 338 -2.70 24.28 19.05
N ALA A 339 -1.41 24.34 18.73
CA ALA A 339 -0.53 23.19 18.66
C ALA A 339 -0.22 22.60 20.05
N GLU A 340 -0.20 23.40 21.11
CA GLU A 340 0.06 22.89 22.48
C GLU A 340 -1.13 22.05 22.97
N ALA A 341 -2.36 22.53 22.76
CA ALA A 341 -3.56 21.73 23.00
C ALA A 341 -3.59 20.43 22.16
N GLY A 342 -3.12 20.50 20.91
CA GLY A 342 -2.97 19.31 20.06
C GLY A 342 -1.94 18.31 20.57
N GLU A 343 -0.82 18.79 21.12
CA GLU A 343 0.22 17.95 21.75
C GLU A 343 -0.30 17.26 23.02
N ALA A 344 -1.14 17.94 23.81
CA ALA A 344 -1.81 17.33 24.95
C ALA A 344 -2.74 16.19 24.52
N PHE A 345 -3.50 16.37 23.44
CA PHE A 345 -4.37 15.34 22.87
C PHE A 345 -3.57 14.15 22.31
N PHE A 346 -2.44 14.41 21.66
CA PHE A 346 -1.49 13.37 21.24
C PHE A 346 -0.94 12.57 22.42
N THR A 347 -0.53 13.26 23.49
CA THR A 347 0.00 12.63 24.70
C THR A 347 -1.05 11.74 25.37
N ASP A 348 -2.31 12.16 25.43
CA ASP A 348 -3.41 11.33 25.96
C ASP A 348 -3.62 10.07 25.11
N ALA A 349 -3.64 10.19 23.77
CA ALA A 349 -3.78 9.05 22.87
C ALA A 349 -2.68 8.00 23.09
N VAL A 350 -1.42 8.45 23.18
CA VAL A 350 -0.26 7.59 23.45
C VAL A 350 -0.33 6.96 24.85
N LYS A 351 -0.70 7.74 25.87
CA LYS A 351 -0.86 7.24 27.25
C LYS A 351 -1.93 6.14 27.36
N ARG A 352 -2.94 6.17 26.50
CA ARG A 352 -3.99 5.15 26.39
C ARG A 352 -3.58 3.94 25.54
N GLY A 353 -2.36 3.93 25.00
CA GLY A 353 -1.79 2.81 24.25
C GLY A 353 -2.04 2.88 22.74
N HIS A 354 -2.54 3.99 22.21
CA HIS A 354 -2.70 4.18 20.77
C HIS A 354 -1.40 4.67 20.11
N GLU A 355 -1.33 4.57 18.79
CA GLU A 355 -0.10 4.80 18.02
C GLU A 355 0.33 6.28 17.95
N GLY A 356 -0.63 7.19 18.16
CA GLY A 356 -0.46 8.63 18.06
C GLY A 356 -1.74 9.29 17.57
N VAL A 357 -1.62 10.26 16.66
CA VAL A 357 -2.76 10.98 16.08
C VAL A 357 -2.66 11.17 14.56
N MET A 358 -3.83 11.39 13.97
CA MET A 358 -4.02 11.85 12.61
C MET A 358 -4.43 13.32 12.67
N VAL A 359 -3.60 14.21 12.13
CA VAL A 359 -3.95 15.61 11.93
C VAL A 359 -4.54 15.75 10.53
N LYS A 360 -5.75 16.29 10.44
CA LYS A 360 -6.55 16.38 9.23
C LYS A 360 -6.91 17.84 8.96
N SER A 361 -6.78 18.24 7.70
CA SER A 361 -7.34 19.48 7.21
C SER A 361 -8.87 19.44 7.30
N LEU A 362 -9.47 20.59 7.60
CA LEU A 362 -10.93 20.74 7.66
C LEU A 362 -11.57 20.95 6.28
N THR A 363 -10.81 21.45 5.30
CA THR A 363 -11.32 21.90 4.00
C THR A 363 -10.85 21.04 2.82
N VAL A 364 -9.98 20.05 3.06
CA VAL A 364 -9.54 19.16 1.97
C VAL A 364 -10.58 18.04 1.76
N PRO A 365 -11.09 17.87 0.52
CA PRO A 365 -11.97 16.77 0.17
C PRO A 365 -11.31 15.39 0.33
N TYR A 366 -12.10 14.32 0.25
CA TYR A 366 -11.55 12.97 0.33
C TYR A 366 -10.80 12.63 -0.97
N GLU A 367 -9.49 12.49 -0.88
CA GLU A 367 -8.66 12.14 -2.03
C GLU A 367 -8.39 10.63 -2.05
N ALA A 368 -9.36 9.86 -2.57
CA ALA A 368 -9.26 8.40 -2.71
C ALA A 368 -7.90 7.98 -3.27
N GLY A 369 -7.25 6.97 -2.70
CA GLY A 369 -5.95 6.41 -3.08
C GLY A 369 -4.75 7.38 -3.17
N ARG A 370 -4.90 8.66 -2.79
CA ARG A 370 -3.82 9.66 -2.85
C ARG A 370 -3.20 9.87 -1.49
N ARG A 371 -1.91 10.23 -1.49
CA ARG A 371 -1.22 10.78 -0.33
C ARG A 371 -1.11 12.31 -0.48
N GLY A 372 -2.22 12.99 -0.20
CA GLY A 372 -2.29 14.45 -0.21
C GLY A 372 -1.79 15.09 1.09
N SER A 373 -1.82 16.43 1.15
CA SER A 373 -1.53 17.19 2.38
C SER A 373 -2.70 17.20 3.37
N GLY A 374 -3.89 16.72 2.95
CA GLY A 374 -5.10 16.73 3.78
C GLY A 374 -4.96 15.93 5.06
N TRP A 375 -4.23 14.81 5.06
CA TRP A 375 -4.02 13.96 6.25
C TRP A 375 -2.53 13.77 6.55
N VAL A 376 -2.15 14.02 7.80
CA VAL A 376 -0.77 13.87 8.28
C VAL A 376 -0.79 13.06 9.58
N LYS A 377 -0.05 11.96 9.63
CA LYS A 377 0.11 11.19 10.86
C LYS A 377 1.28 11.69 11.69
N VAL A 378 1.06 11.79 13.00
CA VAL A 378 2.09 12.05 14.01
C VAL A 378 2.06 10.86 14.96
N LYS A 379 3.20 10.19 15.11
CA LYS A 379 3.33 8.99 15.94
C LYS A 379 4.37 9.20 17.01
N GLN A 380 4.24 8.49 18.13
CA GLN A 380 5.36 8.33 19.02
C GLN A 380 6.47 7.59 18.27
N THR A 381 7.67 8.18 18.25
CA THR A 381 8.85 7.54 17.69
C THR A 381 9.81 7.28 18.84
N HIS A 382 10.15 6.02 19.05
CA HIS A 382 11.22 5.65 19.98
C HIS A 382 12.54 5.61 19.22
N THR A 383 13.63 5.97 19.90
CA THR A 383 14.98 5.79 19.39
C THR A 383 15.79 4.91 20.33
N LEU A 384 16.64 4.09 19.74
CA LEU A 384 17.67 3.32 20.44
C LEU A 384 18.97 3.44 19.66
N ASP A 385 20.09 3.58 20.34
CA ASP A 385 21.41 3.40 19.79
C ASP A 385 21.78 1.92 19.88
N LEU A 386 21.98 1.26 18.73
CA LEU A 386 22.19 -0.18 18.63
C LEU A 386 23.46 -0.49 17.84
N VAL A 387 24.08 -1.64 18.11
CA VAL A 387 25.25 -2.09 17.36
C VAL A 387 24.86 -2.87 16.11
N VAL A 388 25.63 -2.74 15.04
CA VAL A 388 25.48 -3.56 13.82
C VAL A 388 26.28 -4.84 13.99
N LEU A 389 25.58 -5.98 14.06
CA LEU A 389 26.17 -7.30 14.24
C LEU A 389 26.55 -7.98 12.92
N ALA A 390 25.76 -7.71 11.87
CA ALA A 390 25.93 -8.28 10.54
C ALA A 390 25.16 -7.45 9.50
N ALA A 391 25.44 -7.68 8.22
CA ALA A 391 24.66 -7.11 7.13
C ALA A 391 24.48 -8.11 5.97
N GLU A 392 23.32 -8.09 5.32
CA GLU A 392 23.03 -8.97 4.17
C GLU A 392 23.12 -8.23 2.83
N TRP A 393 23.51 -8.97 1.79
CA TRP A 393 23.52 -8.49 0.42
C TRP A 393 22.11 -8.16 -0.08
N GLY A 394 21.99 -6.99 -0.71
CA GLY A 394 20.75 -6.51 -1.31
C GLY A 394 20.36 -7.29 -2.56
N HIS A 395 19.08 -7.20 -2.91
CA HIS A 395 18.50 -7.82 -4.10
C HIS A 395 17.92 -6.74 -5.03
N GLY A 396 17.70 -7.09 -6.29
CA GLY A 396 17.09 -6.20 -7.29
C GLY A 396 17.94 -4.94 -7.52
N ARG A 397 17.42 -3.77 -7.17
CA ARG A 397 18.14 -2.49 -7.36
C ARG A 397 19.36 -2.33 -6.44
N ARG A 398 19.43 -3.10 -5.35
CA ARG A 398 20.50 -3.03 -4.33
C ARG A 398 21.47 -4.21 -4.44
N THR A 399 21.40 -4.98 -5.53
CA THR A 399 22.35 -6.06 -5.80
C THR A 399 23.78 -5.52 -5.78
N GLY A 400 24.67 -6.17 -5.04
CA GLY A 400 26.05 -5.75 -4.85
C GLY A 400 26.28 -4.78 -3.69
N TRP A 401 25.25 -4.40 -2.93
CA TRP A 401 25.39 -3.58 -1.71
C TRP A 401 24.91 -4.33 -0.48
N LEU A 402 25.63 -4.21 0.65
CA LEU A 402 25.15 -4.66 1.95
C LEU A 402 24.06 -3.70 2.41
N SER A 403 22.83 -4.17 2.61
CA SER A 403 21.67 -3.28 2.75
C SER A 403 20.63 -3.67 3.81
N ASN A 404 20.77 -4.82 4.45
CA ASN A 404 19.90 -5.26 5.53
C ASN A 404 20.73 -5.51 6.79
N LEU A 405 20.69 -4.58 7.74
CA LEU A 405 21.50 -4.58 8.97
C LEU A 405 20.88 -5.46 10.04
N HIS A 406 21.69 -6.24 10.75
CA HIS A 406 21.31 -6.97 11.95
C HIS A 406 21.64 -6.10 13.17
N LEU A 407 20.62 -5.76 13.97
CA LEU A 407 20.74 -4.80 15.07
C LEU A 407 20.83 -5.54 16.41
N GLY A 408 21.81 -5.19 17.24
CA GLY A 408 22.04 -5.74 18.57
C GLY A 408 21.95 -4.69 19.67
N ALA A 409 21.38 -5.09 20.81
CA ALA A 409 21.46 -4.35 22.08
C ALA A 409 22.38 -5.08 23.05
N LEU A 410 23.00 -4.36 23.98
CA LEU A 410 23.84 -4.96 25.01
C LEU A 410 22.95 -5.65 26.07
N ASP A 411 23.23 -6.89 26.41
CA ASP A 411 22.64 -7.53 27.58
C ASP A 411 23.55 -7.33 28.79
N GLU A 412 23.11 -6.52 29.75
CA GLU A 412 23.90 -6.21 30.95
C GLU A 412 24.19 -7.46 31.80
N ALA A 413 23.36 -8.50 31.72
CA ALA A 413 23.53 -9.71 32.53
C ALA A 413 24.66 -10.61 32.00
N THR A 414 24.85 -10.63 30.68
CA THR A 414 25.82 -11.53 30.02
C THR A 414 27.02 -10.78 29.44
N GLY A 415 26.89 -9.47 29.21
CA GLY A 415 27.86 -8.66 28.47
C GLY A 415 27.82 -8.92 26.94
N GLU A 416 26.90 -9.73 26.45
CA GLU A 416 26.79 -10.08 25.04
C GLU A 416 25.82 -9.18 24.28
N PHE A 417 25.98 -9.08 22.96
CA PHE A 417 25.02 -8.37 22.11
C PHE A 417 23.89 -9.29 21.65
N VAL A 418 22.67 -8.96 22.04
CA VAL A 418 21.47 -9.71 21.68
C VAL A 418 20.80 -9.06 20.49
N MET A 419 20.60 -9.85 19.42
CA MET A 419 19.95 -9.40 18.21
C MET A 419 18.45 -9.09 18.43
N LEU A 420 18.02 -7.90 18.01
CA LEU A 420 16.65 -7.38 18.14
C LEU A 420 15.90 -7.25 16.81
N GLY A 421 16.53 -7.60 15.69
CA GLY A 421 15.89 -7.54 14.39
C GLY A 421 16.81 -7.12 13.27
N LYS A 422 16.18 -6.84 12.12
CA LYS A 422 16.86 -6.38 10.92
C LYS A 422 16.23 -5.10 10.37
N THR A 423 17.02 -4.23 9.76
CA THR A 423 16.50 -3.05 9.04
C THR A 423 17.23 -2.78 7.73
N PHE A 424 16.48 -2.33 6.73
CA PHE A 424 16.97 -1.90 5.41
C PHE A 424 16.49 -0.48 5.03
N LYS A 425 15.86 0.23 5.98
CA LYS A 425 15.24 1.55 5.79
C LYS A 425 16.11 2.66 6.37
N GLY A 426 15.98 3.86 5.83
CA GLY A 426 16.75 5.04 6.26
C GLY A 426 18.14 5.16 5.62
N LEU A 427 18.43 4.37 4.57
CA LEU A 427 19.74 4.31 3.92
C LEU A 427 19.69 4.97 2.54
N THR A 428 20.53 5.98 2.33
CA THR A 428 20.76 6.60 1.01
C THR A 428 21.70 5.74 0.17
N ASP A 429 21.70 5.94 -1.15
CA ASP A 429 22.61 5.20 -2.05
C ASP A 429 24.10 5.52 -1.80
N GLU A 430 24.40 6.71 -1.26
CA GLU A 430 25.75 7.07 -0.80
C GLU A 430 26.14 6.27 0.44
N LEU A 431 25.24 6.23 1.43
CA LEU A 431 25.47 5.52 2.67
C LEU A 431 25.56 4.00 2.46
N LEU A 432 24.78 3.45 1.52
CA LEU A 432 24.86 2.04 1.11
C LEU A 432 26.23 1.68 0.51
N ARG A 433 26.83 2.57 -0.28
CA ARG A 433 28.17 2.35 -0.84
C ARG A 433 29.22 2.36 0.26
N TRP A 434 29.22 3.42 1.08
CA TRP A 434 30.15 3.55 2.21
C TRP A 434 30.06 2.36 3.17
N GLN A 435 28.86 1.97 3.61
CA GLN A 435 28.72 0.87 4.56
C GLN A 435 29.16 -0.48 3.95
N THR A 436 28.96 -0.67 2.64
CA THR A 436 29.38 -1.90 1.96
C THR A 436 30.90 -2.04 2.00
N GLU A 437 31.64 -0.95 1.80
CA GLU A 437 33.11 -0.94 1.92
C GLU A 437 33.54 -1.11 3.37
N ARG A 438 32.94 -0.33 4.29
CA ARG A 438 33.31 -0.33 5.71
C ARG A 438 33.07 -1.69 6.37
N PHE A 439 31.93 -2.32 6.12
CA PHE A 439 31.57 -3.61 6.74
C PHE A 439 32.48 -4.75 6.27
N GLN A 440 32.94 -4.72 5.01
CA GLN A 440 33.92 -5.72 4.55
C GLN A 440 35.27 -5.61 5.28
N GLN A 441 35.65 -4.43 5.79
CA GLN A 441 36.85 -4.26 6.63
C GLN A 441 36.65 -4.75 8.08
N LEU A 442 35.38 -4.81 8.51
CA LEU A 442 34.98 -5.23 9.85
C LEU A 442 34.53 -6.69 9.91
N GLU A 443 34.59 -7.40 8.79
CA GLU A 443 34.17 -8.78 8.69
C GLU A 443 34.95 -9.68 9.66
N VAL A 444 34.19 -10.56 10.31
CA VAL A 444 34.70 -11.70 11.08
C VAL A 444 34.51 -12.99 10.29
N SER A 445 33.34 -13.13 9.63
CA SER A 445 33.00 -14.26 8.78
C SER A 445 31.88 -13.89 7.81
N ARG A 446 31.66 -14.69 6.77
CA ARG A 446 30.52 -14.55 5.86
C ARG A 446 29.92 -15.90 5.46
N ASP A 447 28.62 -15.89 5.17
CA ASP A 447 27.93 -16.93 4.41
C ASP A 447 27.52 -16.39 3.03
N ASP A 448 26.75 -17.17 2.26
CA ASP A 448 26.32 -16.81 0.90
C ASP A 448 25.54 -15.48 0.84
N TYR A 449 24.90 -15.08 1.95
CA TYR A 449 23.98 -13.96 2.00
C TYR A 449 24.38 -12.88 3.00
N THR A 450 25.14 -13.21 4.04
CA THR A 450 25.37 -12.39 5.23
C THR A 450 26.86 -12.22 5.51
N VAL A 451 27.27 -10.99 5.82
CA VAL A 451 28.60 -10.64 6.33
C VAL A 451 28.46 -10.33 7.82
N TYR A 452 29.08 -11.14 8.68
CA TYR A 452 29.10 -10.97 10.14
C TYR A 452 30.26 -10.07 10.54
N LEU A 453 29.99 -9.10 11.41
CA LEU A 453 30.89 -7.99 11.70
C LEU A 453 31.41 -8.06 13.13
N ARG A 454 32.59 -7.48 13.34
CA ARG A 454 32.97 -7.05 14.68
C ARG A 454 31.96 -6.00 15.16
N PRO A 455 31.41 -6.13 16.38
CA PRO A 455 30.36 -5.23 16.88
C PRO A 455 30.98 -3.89 17.28
N GLU A 456 31.34 -3.07 16.30
CA GLU A 456 32.01 -1.77 16.50
C GLU A 456 31.12 -0.61 16.02
N ILE A 457 30.22 -0.85 15.07
CA ILE A 457 29.45 0.20 14.42
C ILE A 457 28.14 0.42 15.17
N VAL A 458 27.95 1.63 15.69
CA VAL A 458 26.71 2.06 16.37
C VAL A 458 25.84 2.87 15.43
N VAL A 459 24.54 2.57 15.44
CA VAL A 459 23.52 3.24 14.65
C VAL A 459 22.36 3.68 15.54
N GLU A 460 21.89 4.90 15.35
CA GLU A 460 20.67 5.39 15.98
C GLU A 460 19.47 4.90 15.15
N ILE A 461 18.59 4.14 15.79
CA ILE A 461 17.46 3.47 15.17
C ILE A 461 16.16 4.06 15.69
N ALA A 462 15.35 4.60 14.79
CA ALA A 462 13.96 4.93 15.07
C ALA A 462 13.05 3.74 14.83
N PHE A 463 12.06 3.52 15.69
CA PHE A 463 11.09 2.44 15.57
C PHE A 463 9.74 2.84 16.18
N ASP A 464 8.68 2.16 15.73
CA ASP A 464 7.29 2.47 16.13
C ASP A 464 6.89 1.73 17.42
N GLY A 465 7.60 0.67 17.81
CA GLY A 465 7.34 -0.09 19.03
C GLY A 465 8.08 -1.44 19.08
N VAL A 466 7.91 -2.19 20.16
CA VAL A 466 8.55 -3.51 20.37
C VAL A 466 7.48 -4.60 20.40
N GLN A 467 7.75 -5.72 19.73
CA GLN A 467 6.86 -6.87 19.66
C GLN A 467 7.52 -8.16 20.15
N THR A 468 6.72 -9.08 20.70
CA THR A 468 7.21 -10.43 21.03
C THR A 468 7.59 -11.19 19.76
N SER A 469 8.71 -11.91 19.80
CA SER A 469 9.22 -12.67 18.66
C SER A 469 9.96 -13.92 19.11
N THR A 470 9.55 -15.09 18.61
CA THR A 470 10.28 -16.36 18.79
C THR A 470 11.50 -16.49 17.88
N ARG A 471 11.66 -15.60 16.90
CA ARG A 471 12.74 -15.65 15.91
C ARG A 471 14.07 -15.11 16.44
N TYR A 472 14.02 -14.22 17.42
CA TYR A 472 15.20 -13.51 17.92
C TYR A 472 15.53 -13.95 19.35
N PRO A 473 16.81 -14.09 19.72
CA PRO A 473 17.21 -14.64 21.03
C PRO A 473 16.64 -13.86 22.22
N GLY A 474 16.45 -12.53 22.08
CA GLY A 474 15.87 -11.69 23.13
C GLY A 474 14.36 -11.85 23.34
N GLY A 475 13.68 -12.71 22.56
CA GLY A 475 12.23 -12.89 22.62
C GLY A 475 11.43 -11.68 22.10
N MET A 476 12.11 -10.69 21.52
CA MET A 476 11.56 -9.38 21.13
C MET A 476 12.10 -8.94 19.77
N ALA A 477 11.35 -8.08 19.08
CA ALA A 477 11.80 -7.43 17.86
C ALA A 477 11.30 -5.99 17.73
N LEU A 478 12.07 -5.14 17.05
CA LEU A 478 11.68 -3.76 16.73
C LEU A 478 10.70 -3.71 15.55
N ARG A 479 9.56 -3.01 15.70
CA ARG A 479 8.59 -2.75 14.63
C ARG A 479 8.99 -1.51 13.83
N PHE A 480 9.00 -1.66 12.50
CA PHE A 480 9.28 -0.57 11.55
C PHE A 480 10.61 0.17 11.77
N ALA A 481 11.62 -0.52 12.32
CA ALA A 481 12.96 0.03 12.54
C ALA A 481 13.54 0.68 11.27
N ARG A 482 14.12 1.87 11.41
CA ARG A 482 14.84 2.60 10.37
C ARG A 482 16.09 3.24 10.94
N VAL A 483 17.16 3.28 10.16
CA VAL A 483 18.37 4.02 10.53
C VAL A 483 18.10 5.51 10.44
N LEU A 484 18.38 6.26 11.50
CA LEU A 484 18.41 7.71 11.49
C LEU A 484 19.79 8.21 11.08
N ARG A 485 20.83 7.72 11.76
CA ARG A 485 22.23 8.07 11.52
C ARG A 485 23.18 7.05 12.12
N TYR A 486 24.44 7.09 11.68
CA TYR A 486 25.54 6.38 12.32
C TYR A 486 26.09 7.25 13.46
N ARG A 487 26.42 6.61 14.58
CA ARG A 487 26.85 7.27 15.82
C ARG A 487 28.36 7.08 16.01
N GLU A 488 29.13 7.84 15.24
CA GLU A 488 30.59 7.86 15.34
C GLU A 488 31.09 8.37 16.71
N ASP A 489 30.21 9.03 17.45
CA ASP A 489 30.42 9.52 18.81
C ASP A 489 30.20 8.46 19.91
N LYS A 490 29.74 7.26 19.57
CA LYS A 490 29.46 6.18 20.52
C LYS A 490 30.26 4.91 20.24
N THR A 491 30.71 4.25 21.30
CA THR A 491 31.28 2.90 21.25
C THR A 491 30.19 1.83 21.44
N ALA A 492 30.51 0.58 21.11
CA ALA A 492 29.58 -0.54 21.23
C ALA A 492 29.13 -0.82 22.67
N GLU A 493 29.92 -0.43 23.68
CA GLU A 493 29.54 -0.56 25.10
C GLU A 493 28.52 0.51 25.54
N GLN A 494 28.34 1.57 24.75
CA GLN A 494 27.44 2.71 25.05
C GLN A 494 26.09 2.61 24.32
N VAL A 495 25.81 1.45 23.72
CA VAL A 495 24.52 1.16 23.09
C VAL A 495 23.45 0.91 24.14
N ASP A 496 22.20 1.07 23.74
CA ASP A 496 21.07 0.74 24.61
C ASP A 496 21.00 -0.76 24.89
N THR A 497 20.39 -1.08 26.03
CA THR A 497 20.40 -2.44 26.58
C THR A 497 19.13 -3.21 26.26
N VAL A 498 19.19 -4.53 26.35
CA VAL A 498 18.02 -5.41 26.22
C VAL A 498 16.95 -5.05 27.26
N GLN A 499 17.37 -4.61 28.44
CA GLN A 499 16.53 -4.14 29.54
C GLN A 499 15.77 -2.87 29.15
N SER A 500 16.44 -1.88 28.54
CA SER A 500 15.80 -0.69 27.99
C SER A 500 14.74 -1.05 26.93
N VAL A 501 15.04 -2.00 26.05
CA VAL A 501 14.09 -2.47 25.04
C VAL A 501 12.89 -3.19 25.68
N ARG A 502 13.13 -3.97 26.74
CA ARG A 502 12.07 -4.67 27.47
C ARG A 502 11.12 -3.71 28.18
N ALA A 503 11.65 -2.62 28.76
CA ALA A 503 10.84 -1.58 29.38
C ALA A 503 9.88 -0.91 28.39
N ILE A 504 10.30 -0.75 27.12
CA ILE A 504 9.43 -0.25 26.04
C ILE A 504 8.40 -1.32 25.63
N HIS A 505 8.77 -2.61 25.67
CA HIS A 505 7.85 -3.70 25.32
C HIS A 505 6.76 -3.93 26.37
N GLN A 506 7.10 -3.76 27.65
CA GLN A 506 6.22 -3.92 28.80
C GLN A 506 6.25 -2.63 29.61
N PRO A 507 5.58 -1.55 29.18
CA PRO A 507 5.47 -0.37 30.01
C PRO A 507 4.82 -0.80 31.32
N SER A 508 5.57 -0.67 32.42
CA SER A 508 5.19 -1.12 33.76
C SER A 508 3.74 -0.76 34.04
N GLU A 509 2.93 -1.73 34.46
CA GLU A 509 1.70 -1.42 35.19
C GLU A 509 2.14 -0.57 36.39
N GLY A 510 1.84 0.72 36.35
CA GLY A 510 1.94 1.55 37.55
C GLY A 510 1.06 0.93 38.64
N PRO A 511 1.41 1.09 39.92
CA PRO A 511 0.57 0.55 40.99
C PRO A 511 -0.85 1.03 40.78
N ALA A 512 -1.82 0.10 40.85
CA ALA A 512 -3.21 0.48 40.99
C ALA A 512 -3.27 1.36 42.24
N ASP A 513 -3.60 2.64 42.05
CA ASP A 513 -3.99 3.49 43.17
C ASP A 513 -5.28 2.86 43.73
N ASP A 514 -5.15 2.24 44.91
CA ASP A 514 -6.24 1.75 45.76
C ASP A 514 -7.19 2.89 46.19
#